data_AF-A0A9D3Y4G6-F1
#
_entry.id   AF-A0A9D3Y4G6-F1
#
_cell.length_a   1.000
_cell.length_b   1.000
_cell.length_c   1.000
_cell.angle_alpha   90.00
_cell.angle_beta   90.00
_cell.angle_gamma   90.00
#
_symmetry.space_group_name_H-M   'P 1'
#
loop_
_entity.id
_entity.type
_entity.pdbx_description
1 polymer ?
#
loop_
_entity_poly.entity_id
_entity_poly.type
_entity_poly.pdbx_seq_one_letter_code
_entity_poly.pdbx_strand_id
1 'polypeptide(L)' 'MSLDFEDEPVDLGQYAWYWGETHQELVRRELSRAPDGSYLVHHTGDIEFHMLAVKVGDDIV' A
#
# COMPACT_ATOMS: atom_id res chain seq x y z
N MET A 1 -8.94 -13.12 -32.66
CA MET A 1 -9.63 -12.21 -31.72
C MET A 1 -8.56 -11.76 -30.75
N SER A 2 -7.92 -10.63 -31.01
CA SER A 2 -6.91 -10.05 -30.13
C SER A 2 -7.67 -9.33 -29.03
N LEU A 3 -7.43 -9.68 -27.77
CA LEU A 3 -7.89 -8.90 -26.64
C LEU A 3 -6.94 -7.71 -26.53
N ASP A 4 -7.33 -6.59 -27.11
CA ASP A 4 -6.71 -5.29 -26.83
C ASP A 4 -7.09 -4.94 -25.39
N PHE A 5 -6.24 -5.28 -24.43
CA PHE A 5 -6.33 -4.72 -23.08
C PHE A 5 -5.84 -3.27 -23.20
N GLU A 6 -6.77 -2.34 -23.26
CA GLU A 6 -6.45 -0.94 -23.02
C GLU A 6 -5.87 -0.88 -21.60
N ASP A 7 -4.57 -0.58 -21.48
CA ASP A 7 -3.87 -0.30 -20.22
C ASP A 7 -4.43 1.03 -19.66
N GLU A 8 -5.66 0.99 -19.16
CA GLU A 8 -6.23 2.12 -18.43
C GLU A 8 -5.41 2.31 -17.14
N PRO A 9 -5.00 3.55 -16.82
CA PRO A 9 -4.25 3.80 -15.60
C PRO A 9 -5.09 3.36 -14.40
N VAL A 10 -4.56 2.40 -13.63
CA VAL A 10 -5.22 1.89 -12.42
C VAL A 10 -5.22 2.99 -11.37
N ASP A 11 -6.41 3.51 -11.05
CA ASP A 11 -6.58 4.41 -9.90
C ASP A 11 -6.45 3.60 -8.60
N LEU A 12 -5.30 3.68 -7.95
CA LEU A 12 -5.06 3.00 -6.68
C LEU A 12 -5.92 3.58 -5.54
N GLY A 13 -6.36 4.83 -5.65
CA GLY A 13 -7.19 5.54 -4.67
C GLY A 13 -8.53 4.88 -4.40
N GLN A 14 -9.02 4.03 -5.31
CA GLN A 14 -10.26 3.28 -5.13
C GLN A 14 -10.14 2.11 -4.15
N TYR A 15 -8.92 1.66 -3.83
CA TYR A 15 -8.71 0.49 -2.99
C TYR A 15 -8.50 0.87 -1.52
N ALA A 16 -9.26 0.25 -0.62
CA ALA A 16 -9.16 0.51 0.83
C ALA A 16 -7.79 0.15 1.45
N TRP A 17 -7.02 -0.72 0.80
CA TRP A 17 -5.67 -1.08 1.22
C TRP A 17 -4.61 -0.05 0.79
N TYR A 18 -4.97 0.91 -0.07
CA TYR A 18 -4.09 1.98 -0.52
C TYR A 18 -4.34 3.26 0.27
N TRP A 19 -3.30 3.76 0.93
CA TRP A 19 -3.37 4.90 1.84
C TRP A 19 -2.79 6.19 1.24
N GLY A 20 -2.33 6.14 -0.01
CA GLY A 20 -1.73 7.31 -0.68
C GLY A 20 -0.49 7.83 0.03
N GLU A 21 -0.33 9.15 0.05
CA GLU A 21 0.82 9.80 0.68
C GLU A 21 0.70 9.69 2.20
N THR A 22 1.56 8.87 2.81
CA THR A 22 1.54 8.63 4.26
C THR A 22 2.95 8.48 4.81
N HIS A 23 3.24 9.19 5.91
CA HIS A 23 4.49 9.05 6.65
C HIS A 23 4.63 7.65 7.26
N GLN A 24 5.84 7.09 7.16
CA GLN A 24 6.15 5.73 7.62
C GLN A 24 5.84 5.50 9.11
N GLU A 25 5.95 6.52 9.96
CA GLU A 25 5.61 6.41 11.38
C GLU A 25 4.11 6.10 11.62
N LEU A 26 3.22 6.68 10.80
CA LEU A 26 1.79 6.43 10.89
C LEU A 26 1.45 4.99 10.44
N VAL A 27 2.07 4.55 9.34
CA VAL A 27 1.94 3.18 8.84
C VAL A 27 2.38 2.18 9.90
N ARG A 28 3.54 2.42 10.54
CA ARG A 28 4.05 1.57 11.61
C ARG A 28 3.11 1.53 12.81
N ARG A 29 2.60 2.69 13.23
CA ARG A 29 1.67 2.78 14.35
C ARG A 29 0.39 1.99 14.10
N GLU A 30 -0.18 2.05 12.90
CA GLU A 30 -1.41 1.30 12.59
C GLU A 30 -1.16 -0.20 12.45
N LEU A 31 -0.15 -0.61 11.67
CA LEU A 31 0.18 -2.04 11.51
C LEU A 31 0.63 -2.70 12.82
N SER A 32 1.24 -1.96 13.76
CA SER A 32 1.60 -2.49 15.08
C SER A 32 0.40 -2.99 15.91
N ARG A 33 -0.80 -2.49 15.62
CA ARG A 33 -2.06 -2.86 16.31
C ARG A 33 -2.86 -3.90 15.52
N ALA A 34 -2.45 -4.17 14.28
CA ALA A 34 -3.13 -5.05 13.37
C ALA A 34 -2.69 -6.52 13.58
N PRO A 35 -3.52 -7.50 13.21
CA PRO A 35 -3.13 -8.91 13.26
C PRO A 35 -1.98 -9.19 12.28
N ASP A 36 -1.25 -10.27 12.55
CA ASP A 36 -0.15 -10.72 11.71
C ASP A 36 -0.62 -11.01 10.28
N GLY A 37 0.19 -10.59 9.28
CA GLY A 37 -0.18 -10.66 7.86
C GLY A 37 -1.05 -9.50 7.35
N SER A 38 -1.42 -8.54 8.21
CA SER A 38 -2.04 -7.29 7.75
C SER A 38 -1.08 -6.49 6.89
N TYR A 39 -1.59 -5.83 5.86
CA TYR A 39 -0.79 -5.05 4.94
C TYR A 39 -1.51 -3.77 4.50
N LEU A 40 -0.72 -2.80 4.03
CA LEU A 40 -1.20 -1.63 3.31
C LEU A 40 -0.15 -1.14 2.32
N VAL A 41 -0.58 -0.38 1.32
CA VAL A 41 0.31 0.26 0.35
C VAL A 41 0.24 1.77 0.53
N HIS A 42 1.40 2.44 0.56
CA HIS A 42 1.50 3.89 0.69
C HIS A 42 2.69 4.44 -0.12
N HIS A 43 2.81 5.75 -0.23
CA HIS A 43 4.03 6.40 -0.74
C HIS A 43 4.42 7.58 0.17
N THR A 44 5.64 8.09 -0.01
CA THR A 44 6.14 9.28 0.69
C THR A 44 6.77 10.22 -0.33
N GLY A 45 6.26 11.44 -0.46
CA GLY A 45 6.71 12.36 -1.51
C GLY A 45 6.27 11.87 -2.89
N ASP A 46 7.21 11.76 -3.83
CA ASP A 46 6.94 11.39 -5.21
C ASP A 46 6.16 10.07 -5.34
N ILE A 47 5.04 10.13 -6.08
CA ILE A 47 4.11 9.01 -6.32
C ILE A 47 4.73 7.89 -7.20
N GLU A 48 5.93 8.11 -7.74
CA GLU A 48 6.63 7.13 -8.57
C GLU A 48 7.00 5.86 -7.78
N PHE A 49 7.12 5.94 -6.45
CA PHE A 49 7.48 4.81 -5.61
C PHE A 49 6.40 4.47 -4.59
N HIS A 50 5.80 3.31 -4.78
CA HIS A 50 4.86 2.70 -3.85
C HIS A 50 5.58 1.73 -2.91
N MET A 51 5.27 1.82 -1.63
CA MET A 51 5.77 0.96 -0.58
C MET A 51 4.63 0.06 -0.09
N LEU A 52 4.88 -1.25 -0.09
CA LEU A 52 4.05 -2.24 0.59
C LEU A 52 4.60 -2.42 2.00
N ALA A 53 3.77 -2.21 3.02
CA ALA A 53 4.10 -2.48 4.41
C ALA A 53 3.28 -3.67 4.92
N VAL A 54 3.93 -4.62 5.57
CA VAL A 54 3.31 -5.86 6.08
C VAL A 54 3.68 -6.08 7.55
N LYS A 55 2.70 -6.45 8.36
CA LYS A 55 2.91 -6.90 9.75
C LYS A 55 3.40 -8.35 9.76
N VAL A 56 4.58 -8.60 10.36
CA VAL A 56 5.18 -9.94 10.51
C VAL A 56 5.72 -10.10 11.93
N GLY A 57 5.05 -10.87 12.78
CA GLY A 57 5.40 -11.06 14.19
C GLY A 57 5.35 -9.73 14.95
N ASP A 58 6.47 -9.30 15.52
CA ASP A 58 6.63 -7.98 16.16
C ASP A 58 7.14 -6.90 15.19
N ASP A 59 7.59 -7.28 14.00
CA ASP A 59 8.19 -6.42 13.00
C ASP A 59 7.16 -5.90 11.97
N ILE A 60 7.58 -4.88 11.23
CA ILE A 60 6.86 -4.32 10.08
C ILE A 60 7.87 -4.15 8.97
N VAL A 61 7.63 -4.87 7.86
CA VAL A 61 8.51 -4.94 6.69
C VAL A 61 7.91 -4.12 5.57
#